data_AF-Q8RNG7-F1
#
_entry.id   AF-Q8RNG7-F1
#
_cell.length_a   1.000
_cell.length_b   1.000
_cell.length_c   1.000
_cell.angle_alpha   90.00
_cell.angle_beta   90.00
_cell.angle_gamma   90.00
#
_symmetry.space_group_name_H-M   'P 1'
#
loop_
_entity.id
_entity.type
_entity.pdbx_description
1 polymer ?
#
loop_
_entity_poly.entity_id
_entity_poly.type
_entity_poly.pdbx_seq_one_letter_code
_entity_poly.pdbx_strand_id
1 'polypeptide(L)'
;PLEFDLLFERFLNPERVSMPDFDVDFCMEKRDQVIEHVADMYGRDAVSQIITFGTMAAKAVIRDVGRVLGHPYGFVDRISKLIPPDPGMTLAKAFEAEPQLPEIYEADEEVKALIDMARKLEGVTRNAGKHAGGVVIAPTKITDFAPLYCDEEGKHPVTQFDKSDVEYAGLVKFDFLGLRTLTIINWALEMINKRRAKNGEPPLDIAAIPLDDKKSFDMLQRS
;
A
#
# COMPACT_ATOMS: atom_id res chain seq x y z
N PRO A 1 13.12 7.78 -22.22
CA PRO A 1 13.77 6.50 -21.84
C PRO A 1 15.20 6.37 -22.38
N LEU A 2 15.44 6.71 -23.66
CA LEU A 2 16.77 6.62 -24.28
C LEU A 2 17.81 7.54 -23.63
N GLU A 3 17.43 8.78 -23.28
CA GLU A 3 18.33 9.73 -22.59
C GLU A 3 18.88 9.21 -21.26
N PHE A 4 18.15 8.32 -20.59
CA PHE A 4 18.53 7.73 -19.31
C PHE A 4 18.93 6.25 -19.43
N ASP A 5 19.20 5.77 -20.65
CA ASP A 5 19.58 4.38 -20.94
C ASP A 5 18.65 3.32 -20.30
N LEU A 6 17.35 3.61 -20.27
CA LEU A 6 16.35 2.67 -19.75
C LEU A 6 16.04 1.57 -20.77
N LEU A 7 16.15 0.31 -20.34
CA LEU A 7 15.92 -0.88 -21.17
C LEU A 7 14.43 -1.22 -21.27
N PHE A 8 13.92 -1.36 -22.49
CA PHE A 8 12.52 -1.73 -22.72
C PHE A 8 12.25 -3.19 -22.34
N GLU A 9 13.22 -4.08 -22.54
CA GLU A 9 13.14 -5.51 -22.24
C GLU A 9 12.98 -5.79 -20.74
N ARG A 10 13.35 -4.81 -19.89
CA ARG A 10 13.07 -4.86 -18.46
C ARG A 10 11.58 -4.64 -18.14
N PHE A 11 10.88 -3.89 -19.00
CA PHE A 11 9.44 -3.67 -18.88
C PHE A 11 8.65 -4.81 -19.54
N LEU A 12 8.99 -5.17 -20.78
CA LEU A 12 8.34 -6.25 -21.52
C LEU A 12 9.38 -7.20 -22.11
N ASN A 13 9.53 -8.37 -21.48
CA ASN A 13 10.48 -9.38 -21.93
C ASN A 13 9.88 -10.17 -23.12
N PRO A 14 10.49 -10.14 -24.31
CA PRO A 14 9.97 -10.84 -25.49
C PRO A 14 9.98 -12.38 -25.34
N GLU A 15 10.81 -12.93 -24.46
CA GLU A 15 10.94 -14.38 -24.22
C GLU A 15 9.92 -14.91 -23.21
N ARG A 16 9.23 -14.02 -22.48
CA ARG A 16 8.25 -14.38 -21.44
C ARG A 16 6.89 -13.78 -21.75
N VAL A 17 5.91 -14.64 -22.06
CA VAL A 17 4.50 -14.22 -22.19
C VAL A 17 3.93 -13.99 -20.79
N SER A 18 4.07 -12.77 -20.29
CA SER A 18 3.42 -12.30 -19.06
C SER A 18 2.79 -10.93 -19.30
N MET A 19 1.63 -10.69 -18.69
CA MET A 19 0.99 -9.37 -18.74
C MET A 19 1.89 -8.35 -18.03
N PRO A 20 2.21 -7.20 -18.64
CA PRO A 20 2.97 -6.15 -17.97
C PRO A 20 2.11 -5.50 -16.88
N ASP A 21 2.72 -5.16 -15.75
CA ASP A 21 2.08 -4.39 -14.68
C ASP A 21 2.23 -2.90 -14.97
N PHE A 22 1.15 -2.14 -14.84
CA PHE A 22 1.13 -0.69 -15.06
C PHE A 22 0.77 0.03 -13.77
N ASP A 23 1.78 0.64 -13.18
CA ASP A 23 1.67 1.47 -11.98
C ASP A 23 1.72 2.94 -12.39
N VAL A 24 0.71 3.73 -12.00
CA VAL A 24 0.64 5.16 -12.30
C VAL A 24 0.45 5.95 -11.01
N ASP A 25 1.37 6.88 -10.79
CA ASP A 25 1.36 7.75 -9.63
C ASP A 25 0.52 9.01 -9.88
N PHE A 26 -0.38 9.30 -8.94
CA PHE A 26 -1.21 10.48 -8.94
C PHE A 26 -1.00 11.30 -7.66
N CYS A 27 -1.35 12.59 -7.73
CA CYS A 27 -1.57 13.39 -6.53
C CYS A 27 -2.63 12.70 -5.66
N MET A 28 -2.34 12.51 -4.36
CA MET A 28 -3.21 11.80 -3.42
C MET A 28 -4.65 12.35 -3.41
N GLU A 29 -4.82 13.67 -3.53
CA GLU A 29 -6.12 14.35 -3.51
C GLU A 29 -6.94 14.16 -4.79
N LYS A 30 -6.27 13.87 -5.92
CA LYS A 30 -6.89 13.77 -7.25
C LYS A 30 -7.01 12.33 -7.75
N ARG A 31 -6.37 11.38 -7.07
CA ARG A 31 -6.39 9.94 -7.42
C ARG A 31 -7.81 9.41 -7.61
N ASP A 32 -8.71 9.69 -6.66
CA ASP A 32 -10.08 9.17 -6.71
C ASP A 32 -10.88 9.74 -7.91
N GLN A 33 -10.54 10.95 -8.38
CA GLN A 33 -11.15 11.52 -9.59
C GLN A 33 -10.73 10.74 -10.86
N VAL A 34 -9.51 10.20 -10.88
CA VAL A 34 -9.04 9.36 -11.99
C VAL A 34 -9.73 8.01 -11.98
N ILE A 35 -9.92 7.40 -10.80
CA ILE A 35 -10.68 6.16 -10.66
C ILE A 35 -12.12 6.36 -11.14
N GLU A 36 -12.74 7.47 -10.73
CA GLU A 36 -14.10 7.82 -11.16
C GLU A 36 -14.18 8.05 -12.67
N HIS A 37 -13.20 8.75 -13.25
CA HIS A 37 -13.13 8.94 -14.71
C HIS A 37 -13.02 7.62 -15.47
N VAL A 38 -12.20 6.68 -14.98
CA VAL A 38 -12.08 5.34 -15.56
C VAL A 38 -13.39 4.56 -15.41
N ALA A 39 -14.06 4.64 -14.27
CA ALA A 39 -15.36 4.02 -14.05
C ALA A 39 -16.45 4.57 -14.98
N ASP A 40 -16.46 5.89 -15.23
CA ASP A 40 -17.39 6.51 -16.17
C ASP A 40 -17.06 6.15 -17.63
N MET A 41 -15.78 5.95 -17.97
CA MET A 41 -15.34 5.59 -19.33
C MET A 41 -15.63 4.14 -19.70
N TYR A 42 -15.34 3.19 -18.81
CA TYR A 42 -15.48 1.74 -19.07
C TYR A 42 -16.80 1.17 -18.55
N GLY A 43 -17.55 1.94 -17.76
CA GLY A 43 -18.78 1.52 -17.10
C GLY A 43 -18.52 1.14 -15.63
N ARG A 44 -19.37 1.63 -14.72
CA ARG A 44 -19.20 1.42 -13.27
C ARG A 44 -19.20 -0.04 -12.85
N ASP A 45 -19.96 -0.89 -13.55
CA ASP A 45 -20.00 -2.33 -13.26
C ASP A 45 -18.75 -3.09 -13.74
N ALA A 46 -17.95 -2.46 -14.61
CA ALA A 46 -16.73 -3.02 -15.21
C ALA A 46 -15.46 -2.61 -14.45
N VAL A 47 -15.55 -1.67 -13.50
CA VAL A 47 -14.41 -1.14 -12.77
C VAL A 47 -14.63 -1.32 -11.28
N SER A 48 -13.66 -1.93 -10.60
CA SER A 48 -13.70 -2.12 -9.15
C SER A 48 -12.29 -2.03 -8.56
N GLN A 49 -12.19 -1.79 -7.27
CA GLN A 49 -10.90 -1.82 -6.58
C GLN A 49 -10.66 -3.18 -5.94
N ILE A 50 -9.41 -3.50 -5.66
CA ILE A 50 -9.03 -4.82 -5.14
C ILE A 50 -9.22 -4.83 -3.63
N ILE A 51 -9.79 -5.90 -3.07
CA ILE A 51 -9.81 -6.10 -1.62
C ILE A 51 -8.41 -6.36 -1.07
N THR A 52 -8.20 -5.97 0.17
CA THR A 52 -7.05 -6.44 0.95
C THR A 52 -7.54 -7.17 2.18
N PHE A 53 -6.86 -8.25 2.54
CA PHE A 53 -7.14 -8.98 3.76
C PHE A 53 -6.09 -8.61 4.81
N GLY A 54 -6.51 -7.89 5.84
CA GLY A 54 -5.67 -7.61 6.99
C GLY A 54 -5.54 -8.86 7.84
N THR A 55 -4.32 -9.39 7.96
CA THR A 55 -4.02 -10.55 8.81
C THR A 55 -3.46 -10.12 10.16
N MET A 56 -3.59 -10.98 11.17
CA MET A 56 -3.02 -10.72 12.49
C MET A 56 -1.49 -10.86 12.46
N ALA A 57 -0.79 -9.74 12.28
CA ALA A 57 0.68 -9.68 12.31
C ALA A 57 1.26 -9.93 13.71
N ALA A 58 2.48 -10.47 13.80
CA ALA A 58 3.17 -10.86 15.04
C ALA A 58 3.02 -9.87 16.21
N LYS A 59 3.28 -8.58 15.95
CA LYS A 59 3.17 -7.53 16.97
C LYS A 59 1.73 -7.22 17.38
N ALA A 60 0.81 -7.23 16.42
CA ALA A 60 -0.60 -6.93 16.66
C ALA A 60 -1.30 -8.08 17.39
N VAL A 61 -0.98 -9.34 17.06
CA VAL A 61 -1.58 -10.51 17.69
C VAL A 61 -1.25 -10.60 19.18
N ILE A 62 -0.01 -10.29 19.59
CA ILE A 62 0.36 -10.20 21.02
C ILE A 62 -0.51 -9.17 21.74
N ARG A 63 -0.74 -8.01 21.11
CA ARG A 63 -1.55 -6.93 21.69
C ARG A 63 -3.02 -7.31 21.85
N ASP A 64 -3.58 -7.98 20.85
CA ASP A 64 -4.98 -8.37 20.86
C ASP A 64 -5.24 -9.53 21.83
N VAL A 65 -4.38 -10.56 21.85
CA VAL A 65 -4.49 -11.66 22.82
C VAL A 65 -4.30 -11.14 24.24
N GLY A 66 -3.31 -10.28 24.48
CA GLY A 66 -3.06 -9.70 25.80
C GLY A 66 -4.25 -8.91 26.33
N ARG A 67 -4.96 -8.18 25.45
CA ARG A 67 -6.20 -7.48 25.81
C ARG A 67 -7.31 -8.45 26.21
N VAL A 68 -7.49 -9.56 25.48
CA VAL A 68 -8.54 -10.55 25.77
C VAL A 68 -8.26 -11.31 27.06
N LEU A 69 -7.00 -11.60 27.36
CA LEU A 69 -6.57 -12.23 28.62
C LEU A 69 -6.63 -11.27 29.83
N GLY A 70 -6.91 -9.99 29.62
CA GLY A 70 -7.02 -8.99 30.68
C GLY A 70 -5.68 -8.47 31.21
N HIS A 71 -4.58 -8.67 30.48
CA HIS A 71 -3.27 -8.17 30.90
C HIS A 71 -3.21 -6.63 30.79
N PRO A 72 -2.48 -5.96 31.71
CA PRO A 72 -2.27 -4.52 31.63
C PRO A 72 -1.56 -4.10 30.34
N TYR A 73 -1.93 -2.93 29.79
CA TYR A 73 -1.33 -2.41 28.55
C TYR A 73 0.21 -2.35 28.60
N GLY A 74 0.78 -1.90 29.73
CA GLY A 74 2.24 -1.79 29.87
C GLY A 74 2.96 -3.14 29.81
N PHE A 75 2.34 -4.21 30.32
CA PHE A 75 2.88 -5.57 30.24
C PHE A 75 2.92 -6.04 28.78
N VAL A 76 1.81 -5.89 28.07
CA VAL A 76 1.66 -6.33 26.68
C VAL A 76 2.51 -5.49 25.73
N ASP A 77 2.58 -4.17 25.93
CA ASP A 77 3.37 -3.28 25.09
C ASP A 77 4.88 -3.60 25.19
N ARG A 78 5.37 -3.90 26.40
CA ARG A 78 6.76 -4.33 26.63
C ARG A 78 7.11 -5.55 25.79
N ILE A 79 6.27 -6.59 25.81
CA ILE A 79 6.49 -7.82 25.04
C ILE A 79 6.39 -7.53 23.54
N SER A 80 5.38 -6.76 23.11
CA SER A 80 5.18 -6.43 21.69
C SER A 80 6.32 -5.60 21.07
N LYS A 81 7.10 -4.88 21.89
CA LYS A 81 8.26 -4.09 21.44
C LYS A 81 9.50 -4.93 21.17
N LEU A 82 9.56 -6.15 21.72
CA LEU A 82 10.62 -7.12 21.41
C LEU A 82 10.48 -7.72 20.02
N ILE A 83 9.29 -7.62 19.40
CA ILE A 83 9.10 -8.03 18.01
C ILE A 83 9.78 -7.02 17.08
N PRO A 84 10.79 -7.43 16.29
CA PRO A 84 11.46 -6.53 15.36
C PRO A 84 10.49 -5.94 14.33
N PRO A 85 10.70 -4.69 13.89
CA PRO A 85 9.77 -3.97 13.02
C PRO A 85 9.86 -4.38 11.53
N ASP A 86 10.61 -5.44 11.20
CA ASP A 86 10.85 -5.83 9.82
C ASP A 86 9.54 -6.20 9.08
N PRO A 87 9.38 -5.78 7.81
CA PRO A 87 8.26 -6.21 6.99
C PRO A 87 8.19 -7.74 6.87
N GLY A 88 7.00 -8.32 7.11
CA GLY A 88 6.81 -9.78 7.05
C GLY A 88 7.40 -10.55 8.24
N MET A 89 7.65 -9.87 9.36
CA MET A 89 8.03 -10.51 10.62
C MET A 89 6.91 -11.42 11.15
N THR A 90 7.30 -12.61 11.59
CA THR A 90 6.43 -13.60 12.24
C THR A 90 6.91 -13.87 13.66
N LEU A 91 6.07 -14.43 14.52
CA LEU A 91 6.46 -14.81 15.88
C LEU A 91 7.61 -15.82 15.86
N ALA A 92 7.61 -16.76 14.91
CA ALA A 92 8.71 -17.72 14.74
C ALA A 92 10.05 -17.01 14.45
N LYS A 93 10.08 -16.11 13.47
CA LYS A 93 11.28 -15.33 13.12
C LYS A 93 11.71 -14.41 14.27
N ALA A 94 10.76 -13.81 14.98
CA ALA A 94 11.06 -12.93 16.10
C ALA A 94 11.77 -13.68 17.24
N PHE A 95 11.33 -14.90 17.54
CA PHE A 95 11.97 -15.76 18.55
C PHE A 95 13.40 -16.19 18.18
N GLU A 96 13.71 -16.28 16.89
CA GLU A 96 15.08 -16.53 16.41
C GLU A 96 15.94 -15.26 16.45
N ALA A 97 15.35 -14.09 16.20
CA ALA A 97 16.07 -12.83 16.07
C ALA A 97 16.30 -12.10 17.40
N GLU A 98 15.42 -12.25 18.39
CA GLU A 98 15.49 -11.58 19.69
C GLU A 98 15.64 -12.59 20.84
N PRO A 99 16.86 -12.78 21.39
CA PRO A 99 17.12 -13.75 22.46
C PRO A 99 16.30 -13.53 23.74
N GLN A 100 15.87 -12.29 24.02
CA GLN A 100 15.03 -12.02 25.20
C GLN A 100 13.66 -12.68 25.10
N LEU A 101 13.12 -12.92 23.90
CA LEU A 101 11.79 -13.53 23.72
C LEU A 101 11.74 -14.98 24.26
N PRO A 102 12.66 -15.89 23.89
CA PRO A 102 12.79 -17.19 24.53
C PRO A 102 12.96 -17.12 26.05
N GLU A 103 13.78 -16.19 26.55
CA GLU A 103 14.06 -16.06 27.99
C GLU A 103 12.78 -15.72 28.78
N ILE A 104 12.03 -14.70 28.37
CA ILE A 104 10.79 -14.32 29.06
C ILE A 104 9.67 -15.35 28.86
N TYR A 105 9.70 -16.07 27.74
CA TYR A 105 8.73 -17.12 27.44
C TYR A 105 8.89 -18.34 28.36
N GLU A 106 10.13 -18.71 28.71
CA GLU A 106 10.37 -19.81 29.65
C GLU A 106 10.30 -19.38 31.12
N ALA A 107 10.56 -18.09 31.42
CA ALA A 107 10.60 -17.59 32.79
C ALA A 107 9.22 -17.25 33.37
N ASP A 108 8.24 -16.91 32.54
CA ASP A 108 6.95 -16.36 32.97
C ASP A 108 5.77 -17.12 32.30
N GLU A 109 4.98 -17.81 33.13
CA GLU A 109 3.81 -18.58 32.68
C GLU A 109 2.72 -17.70 32.03
N GLU A 110 2.57 -16.44 32.45
CA GLU A 110 1.62 -15.52 31.83
C GLU A 110 2.09 -15.15 30.40
N VAL A 111 3.38 -14.90 30.23
CA VAL A 111 3.99 -14.64 28.91
C VAL A 111 3.88 -15.86 28.01
N LYS A 112 4.14 -17.05 28.55
CA LYS A 112 4.01 -18.32 27.83
C LYS A 112 2.60 -18.53 27.29
N ALA A 113 1.59 -18.40 28.15
CA ALA A 113 0.19 -18.54 27.76
C ALA A 113 -0.23 -17.50 26.70
N LEU A 114 0.22 -16.26 26.84
CA LEU A 114 0.01 -15.19 25.87
C LEU A 114 0.59 -15.53 24.49
N ILE A 115 1.86 -15.93 24.45
CA ILE A 115 2.56 -16.23 23.19
C ILE A 115 2.01 -17.49 22.52
N ASP A 116 1.68 -18.54 23.28
CA ASP A 116 1.13 -19.76 22.72
C ASP A 116 -0.24 -19.54 22.07
N MET A 117 -1.07 -18.69 22.67
CA MET A 117 -2.31 -18.27 22.05
C MET A 117 -2.06 -17.37 20.83
N ALA A 118 -1.10 -16.46 20.91
CA ALA A 118 -0.73 -15.60 19.79
C ALA A 118 -0.24 -16.39 18.57
N ARG A 119 0.55 -17.45 18.77
CA ARG A 119 1.01 -18.36 17.71
C ARG A 119 -0.14 -19.07 16.98
N LYS A 120 -1.23 -19.37 17.67
CA LYS A 120 -2.43 -19.99 17.06
C LYS A 120 -3.25 -19.02 16.21
N LEU A 121 -3.13 -17.72 16.48
CA LEU A 121 -3.92 -16.66 15.84
C LEU A 121 -3.13 -15.85 14.82
N GLU A 122 -1.79 -15.92 14.84
CA GLU A 122 -0.94 -15.27 13.84
C GLU A 122 -1.35 -15.70 12.42
N GLY A 123 -1.47 -14.72 11.53
CA GLY A 123 -1.84 -14.96 10.13
C GLY A 123 -3.33 -15.13 9.86
N VAL A 124 -4.18 -15.25 10.89
CA VAL A 124 -5.64 -15.29 10.70
C VAL A 124 -6.12 -13.97 10.10
N THR A 125 -6.97 -14.04 9.08
CA THR A 125 -7.62 -12.88 8.48
C THR A 125 -8.58 -12.24 9.48
N ARG A 126 -8.37 -10.95 9.73
CA ARG A 126 -9.13 -10.17 10.72
C ARG A 126 -10.17 -9.26 10.07
N ASN A 127 -9.82 -8.63 8.95
CA ASN A 127 -10.68 -7.65 8.32
C ASN A 127 -10.48 -7.61 6.80
N ALA A 128 -11.56 -7.26 6.11
CA ALA A 128 -11.51 -6.80 4.73
C ALA A 128 -11.16 -5.31 4.70
N GLY A 129 -10.33 -4.92 3.75
CA GLY A 129 -9.96 -3.56 3.46
C GLY A 129 -9.92 -3.32 1.96
N LYS A 130 -9.45 -2.14 1.57
CA LYS A 130 -9.36 -1.73 0.17
C LYS A 130 -7.90 -1.55 -0.20
N HIS A 131 -7.50 -2.04 -1.37
CA HIS A 131 -6.14 -1.88 -1.85
C HIS A 131 -5.83 -0.40 -2.10
N ALA A 132 -4.67 0.05 -1.62
CA ALA A 132 -4.27 1.46 -1.69
C ALA A 132 -3.97 1.93 -3.12
N GLY A 133 -3.74 1.01 -4.07
CA GLY A 133 -3.43 1.27 -5.49
C GLY A 133 -4.43 0.61 -6.45
N GLY A 134 -4.39 -0.73 -6.44
CA GLY A 134 -5.24 -1.72 -7.11
C GLY A 134 -6.63 -1.30 -7.56
N VAL A 135 -6.76 -1.19 -8.87
CA VAL A 135 -7.98 -1.06 -9.66
C VAL A 135 -7.99 -2.19 -10.67
N VAL A 136 -9.17 -2.73 -10.94
CA VAL A 136 -9.41 -3.78 -11.93
C VAL A 136 -10.39 -3.25 -12.95
N ILE A 137 -10.11 -3.54 -14.22
CA ILE A 137 -10.99 -3.22 -15.34
C ILE A 137 -11.33 -4.52 -16.07
N ALA A 138 -12.61 -4.89 -16.06
CA ALA A 138 -13.13 -6.07 -16.76
C ALA A 138 -13.63 -5.71 -18.16
N PRO A 139 -13.65 -6.67 -19.10
CA PRO A 139 -14.25 -6.47 -20.42
C PRO A 139 -15.79 -6.38 -20.39
N THR A 140 -16.42 -6.94 -19.35
CA THR A 140 -17.87 -6.89 -19.09
C THR A 140 -18.11 -6.48 -17.63
N LYS A 141 -18.97 -7.17 -16.87
CA LYS A 141 -19.16 -6.88 -15.45
C LYS A 141 -18.10 -7.59 -14.62
N ILE A 142 -17.63 -6.96 -13.54
CA ILE A 142 -16.69 -7.60 -12.60
C ILE A 142 -17.27 -8.91 -12.06
N THR A 143 -18.59 -8.96 -11.82
CA THR A 143 -19.31 -10.14 -11.32
C THR A 143 -19.29 -11.34 -12.26
N ASP A 144 -18.94 -11.16 -13.54
CA ASP A 144 -18.78 -12.27 -14.48
C ASP A 144 -17.48 -13.06 -14.20
N PHE A 145 -16.55 -12.47 -13.45
CA PHE A 145 -15.21 -13.01 -13.17
C PHE A 145 -14.93 -13.17 -11.67
N ALA A 146 -15.40 -12.25 -10.82
CA ALA A 146 -15.10 -12.23 -9.39
C ALA A 146 -16.31 -11.75 -8.57
N PRO A 147 -16.56 -12.33 -7.38
CA PRO A 147 -17.55 -11.79 -6.46
C PRO A 147 -17.15 -10.41 -5.95
N LEU A 148 -18.14 -9.60 -5.53
CA LEU A 148 -17.93 -8.25 -5.00
C LEU A 148 -18.21 -8.19 -3.50
N TYR A 149 -17.44 -7.38 -2.78
CA TYR A 149 -17.69 -6.93 -1.42
C TYR A 149 -18.03 -5.45 -1.45
N CYS A 150 -19.03 -5.03 -0.68
CA CYS A 150 -19.48 -3.64 -0.61
C CYS A 150 -19.77 -3.26 0.84
N ASP A 151 -19.91 -1.96 1.10
CA ASP A 151 -20.39 -1.51 2.41
C ASP A 151 -21.87 -1.89 2.64
N GLU A 152 -22.38 -1.64 3.85
CA GLU A 152 -23.76 -1.99 4.23
C GLU A 152 -24.83 -1.33 3.35
N GLU A 153 -24.50 -0.20 2.69
CA GLU A 153 -25.38 0.51 1.77
C GLU A 153 -25.23 0.03 0.31
N GLY A 154 -24.37 -0.97 0.05
CA GLY A 154 -24.09 -1.49 -1.27
C GLY A 154 -23.18 -0.59 -2.12
N LYS A 155 -22.50 0.39 -1.51
CA LYS A 155 -21.60 1.33 -2.17
C LYS A 155 -20.15 0.84 -2.12
N HIS A 156 -19.32 1.50 -2.92
CA HIS A 156 -17.87 1.27 -3.02
C HIS A 156 -17.47 -0.20 -3.21
N PRO A 157 -17.98 -0.87 -4.27
CA PRO A 157 -17.68 -2.28 -4.49
C PRO A 157 -16.17 -2.52 -4.70
N VAL A 158 -15.63 -3.50 -4.00
CA VAL A 158 -14.29 -4.06 -4.20
C VAL A 158 -14.41 -5.53 -4.60
N THR A 159 -13.46 -6.05 -5.38
CA THR A 159 -13.40 -7.48 -5.70
C THR A 159 -13.20 -8.28 -4.42
N GLN A 160 -13.82 -9.44 -4.25
CA GLN A 160 -13.52 -10.34 -3.12
C GLN A 160 -12.24 -11.16 -3.32
N PHE A 161 -11.72 -11.17 -4.54
CA PHE A 161 -10.42 -11.74 -4.88
C PHE A 161 -9.31 -10.75 -4.57
N ASP A 162 -8.26 -11.24 -3.93
CA ASP A 162 -7.04 -10.47 -3.68
C ASP A 162 -6.22 -10.29 -4.97
N LYS A 163 -5.07 -9.63 -4.87
CA LYS A 163 -4.20 -9.34 -6.02
C LYS A 163 -3.92 -10.59 -6.88
N SER A 164 -3.59 -11.71 -6.25
CA SER A 164 -3.17 -12.92 -6.97
C SER A 164 -4.36 -13.61 -7.63
N ASP A 165 -5.49 -13.64 -6.91
CA ASP A 165 -6.71 -14.29 -7.39
C ASP A 165 -7.36 -13.51 -8.55
N VAL A 166 -7.28 -12.17 -8.55
CA VAL A 166 -7.73 -11.33 -9.67
C VAL A 166 -6.91 -11.61 -10.93
N GLU A 167 -5.58 -11.67 -10.81
CA GLU A 167 -4.70 -11.99 -11.94
C GLU A 167 -4.96 -13.42 -12.45
N TYR A 168 -5.17 -14.38 -11.54
CA TYR A 168 -5.50 -15.76 -11.89
C TYR A 168 -6.87 -15.89 -12.60
N ALA A 169 -7.85 -15.07 -12.23
CA ALA A 169 -9.15 -14.99 -12.89
C ALA A 169 -9.08 -14.34 -14.29
N GLY A 170 -7.89 -13.86 -14.72
CA GLY A 170 -7.68 -13.26 -16.03
C GLY A 170 -8.10 -11.80 -16.12
N LEU A 171 -8.33 -11.14 -14.98
CA LEU A 171 -8.67 -9.73 -14.93
C LEU A 171 -7.41 -8.86 -15.03
N VAL A 172 -7.53 -7.73 -15.72
CA VAL A 172 -6.42 -6.79 -15.88
C VAL A 172 -6.35 -5.87 -14.67
N LYS A 173 -5.20 -5.89 -14.00
CA LYS A 173 -4.90 -5.10 -12.81
C LYS A 173 -4.15 -3.82 -13.20
N PHE A 174 -4.49 -2.70 -12.57
CA PHE A 174 -3.76 -1.44 -12.63
C PHE A 174 -3.53 -0.92 -11.21
N ASP A 175 -2.37 -0.35 -10.92
CA ASP A 175 -2.14 0.30 -9.63
C ASP A 175 -2.17 1.83 -9.80
N PHE A 176 -3.23 2.46 -9.30
CA PHE A 176 -3.34 3.92 -9.24
C PHE A 176 -2.88 4.39 -7.88
N LEU A 177 -1.63 4.83 -7.76
CA LEU A 177 -0.99 5.13 -6.48
C LEU A 177 -1.16 6.59 -6.11
N GLY A 178 -1.52 6.88 -4.85
CA GLY A 178 -1.60 8.24 -4.33
C GLY A 178 -0.29 8.65 -3.66
N LEU A 179 0.49 9.55 -4.27
CA LEU A 179 1.77 10.00 -3.74
C LEU A 179 1.66 11.38 -3.08
N ARG A 180 2.03 11.45 -1.80
CA ARG A 180 2.09 12.70 -1.03
C ARG A 180 3.09 13.70 -1.62
N THR A 181 4.19 13.21 -2.17
CA THR A 181 5.23 14.04 -2.83
C THR A 181 4.64 14.82 -4.00
N LEU A 182 3.83 14.18 -4.86
CA LEU A 182 3.14 14.84 -5.96
C LEU A 182 2.14 15.90 -5.47
N THR A 183 1.47 15.64 -4.35
CA THR A 183 0.58 16.63 -3.72
C THR A 183 1.36 17.86 -3.23
N ILE A 184 2.48 17.65 -2.54
CA ILE A 184 3.35 18.74 -2.05
C ILE A 184 3.89 19.56 -3.22
N ILE A 185 4.33 18.89 -4.29
CA ILE A 185 4.78 19.55 -5.53
C ILE A 185 3.66 20.39 -6.14
N ASN A 186 2.44 19.86 -6.25
CA ASN A 186 1.29 20.60 -6.77
C ASN A 186 1.00 21.86 -5.95
N TRP A 187 1.00 21.78 -4.61
CA TRP A 187 0.82 22.94 -3.75
C TRP A 187 1.94 23.98 -3.93
N ALA A 188 3.19 23.54 -4.05
CA ALA A 188 4.32 24.43 -4.30
C ALA A 188 4.15 25.17 -5.64
N LEU A 189 3.77 24.47 -6.71
CA LEU A 189 3.48 25.07 -8.02
C LEU A 189 2.34 26.10 -7.94
N GLU A 190 1.24 25.77 -7.25
CA GLU A 190 0.12 26.70 -7.06
C GLU A 190 0.55 27.98 -6.35
N MET A 191 1.34 27.88 -5.29
CA MET A 191 1.84 29.02 -4.53
C MET A 191 2.80 29.88 -5.36
N ILE A 192 3.73 29.26 -6.09
CA ILE A 192 4.67 29.95 -6.98
C ILE A 192 3.91 30.66 -8.10
N ASN A 193 2.97 29.98 -8.76
CA ASN A 193 2.24 30.52 -9.90
C ASN A 193 1.31 31.66 -9.51
N LYS A 194 0.72 31.65 -8.30
CA LYS A 194 0.01 32.80 -7.73
C LYS A 194 0.91 34.03 -7.61
N ARG A 195 2.18 33.87 -7.26
CA ARG A 195 3.15 34.97 -7.18
C ARG A 195 3.60 35.44 -8.56
N ARG A 196 3.91 34.51 -9.47
CA ARG A 196 4.28 34.80 -10.85
C ARG A 196 3.19 35.59 -11.59
N ALA A 197 1.94 35.19 -11.44
CA ALA A 197 0.79 35.91 -12.01
C ALA A 197 0.71 37.37 -11.54
N LYS A 198 1.01 37.64 -10.25
CA LYS A 198 1.07 39.02 -9.73
C LYS A 198 2.20 39.85 -10.34
N ASN A 199 3.27 39.21 -10.78
CA ASN A 199 4.42 39.85 -11.42
C ASN A 199 4.29 39.91 -12.96
N GLY A 200 3.21 39.39 -13.55
CA GLY A 200 3.08 39.28 -15.01
C GLY A 200 3.96 38.23 -15.66
N GLU A 201 4.47 37.26 -14.88
CA GLU A 201 5.31 36.17 -15.34
C GLU A 201 4.44 34.94 -15.76
N PRO A 202 4.87 34.16 -16.77
CA PRO A 202 4.17 32.93 -17.15
C PRO A 202 4.24 31.86 -16.05
N PRO A 203 3.24 30.96 -15.97
CA PRO A 203 3.25 29.87 -14.99
C PRO A 203 4.50 29.00 -15.16
N LEU A 204 5.02 28.51 -14.05
CA LEU A 204 6.12 27.56 -14.01
C LEU A 204 5.63 26.21 -14.55
N ASP A 205 6.30 25.74 -15.60
CA ASP A 205 6.17 24.38 -16.09
C ASP A 205 7.21 23.48 -15.41
N ILE A 206 6.74 22.48 -14.67
CA ILE A 206 7.60 21.54 -13.96
C ILE A 206 8.41 20.65 -14.91
N ALA A 207 7.85 20.30 -16.07
CA ALA A 207 8.51 19.44 -17.04
C ALA A 207 9.67 20.14 -17.76
N ALA A 208 9.70 21.48 -17.69
CA ALA A 208 10.74 22.31 -18.29
C ALA A 208 11.85 22.70 -17.30
N ILE A 209 11.81 22.22 -16.04
CA ILE A 209 12.86 22.51 -15.06
C ILE A 209 14.16 21.79 -15.47
N PRO A 210 15.30 22.50 -15.58
CA PRO A 210 16.58 21.86 -15.89
C PRO A 210 17.00 20.85 -14.84
N LEU A 211 17.48 19.68 -15.27
CA LEU A 211 17.93 18.60 -14.39
C LEU A 211 19.35 18.83 -13.82
N ASP A 212 20.05 19.88 -14.28
CA ASP A 212 21.42 20.23 -13.95
C ASP A 212 21.54 21.53 -13.11
N ASP A 213 20.45 21.98 -12.47
CA ASP A 213 20.45 23.20 -11.65
C ASP A 213 21.42 23.10 -10.46
N LYS A 214 22.55 23.82 -10.57
CA LYS A 214 23.61 23.84 -9.55
C LYS A 214 23.10 24.20 -8.15
N LYS A 215 22.16 25.14 -8.03
CA LYS A 215 21.65 25.56 -6.72
C LYS A 215 20.92 24.43 -6.01
N SER A 216 20.17 23.61 -6.75
CA SER A 216 19.51 22.41 -6.23
C SER A 216 20.52 21.38 -5.74
N PHE A 217 21.60 21.13 -6.49
CA PHE A 217 22.69 20.23 -6.03
C PHE A 217 23.44 20.78 -4.81
N ASP A 218 23.77 22.07 -4.79
CA ASP A 218 24.43 22.73 -3.65
C ASP A 218 23.58 22.63 -2.37
N MET A 219 22.25 22.62 -2.48
CA MET A 219 21.34 22.41 -1.36
C MET A 219 21.39 20.97 -0.83
N LEU A 220 21.34 19.97 -1.73
CA LEU A 220 21.38 18.56 -1.36
C LEU A 220 22.69 18.18 -0.67
N GLN A 221 23.82 18.75 -1.09
CA GLN A 221 25.14 18.50 -0.46
C GLN A 221 25.29 19.05 0.96
N ARG A 222 24.39 19.95 1.38
CA ARG A 222 24.38 20.52 2.75
C ARG A 222 23.53 19.72 3.72
N SER A 223 22.74 18.77 3.22
CA SER A 223 21.83 17.91 4.00
C SER A 223 22.57 16.65 4.44
#